data_AF-A0A926MV38-F1
#
_entry.id   AF-A0A926MV38-F1
#
_cell.length_a   1.000
_cell.length_b   1.000
_cell.length_c   1.000
_cell.angle_alpha   90.00
_cell.angle_beta   90.00
_cell.angle_gamma   90.00
#
_symmetry.space_group_name_H-M   'P 1'
#
loop_
_entity.id
_entity.type
_entity.pdbx_description
1 polymer ?
#
loop_
_entity_poly.entity_id
_entity_poly.type
_entity_poly.pdbx_seq_one_letter_code
_entity_poly.pdbx_strand_id
1 'polypeptide(L)'
;MNTVSLTLDEINNLAKKTLLANGCDEDTASILSELITNAERDGSLSHGLFRLPAYVSGLKSGKINGKGKPEIKKISPSVIKVAGNNCLAPVVLNKSLPELSKAAK
;
A
#
# COMPACT_ATOMS: atom_id res chain seq x y z
N MET A 1 -5.48 -29.55 -6.86
CA MET A 1 -5.11 -28.32 -6.12
C MET A 1 -6.17 -28.10 -5.07
N ASN A 2 -5.79 -28.00 -3.80
CA ASN A 2 -6.74 -27.68 -2.73
C ASN A 2 -6.81 -26.16 -2.57
N THR A 3 -8.02 -25.63 -2.45
CA THR A 3 -8.26 -24.22 -2.14
C THR A 3 -8.68 -24.09 -0.68
N VAL A 4 -8.41 -22.92 -0.09
CA VAL A 4 -8.87 -22.54 1.25
C VAL A 4 -9.71 -21.28 1.09
N SER A 5 -10.89 -21.28 1.69
CA SER A 5 -11.74 -20.08 1.74
C SER A 5 -11.29 -19.19 2.89
N LEU A 6 -11.13 -17.90 2.62
CA LEU A 6 -10.82 -16.88 3.61
C LEU A 6 -11.86 -15.76 3.52
N THR A 7 -12.27 -15.26 4.67
CA THR A 7 -13.02 -14.02 4.80
C THR A 7 -12.13 -12.81 4.47
N LEU A 8 -12.74 -11.66 4.16
CA LEU A 8 -11.99 -10.42 3.92
C LEU A 8 -11.15 -9.99 5.13
N ASP A 9 -11.64 -10.22 6.34
CA ASP A 9 -10.90 -9.92 7.56
C ASP A 9 -9.69 -10.85 7.74
N GLU A 10 -9.81 -12.13 7.41
CA GLU A 10 -8.67 -13.06 7.41
C GLU A 10 -7.62 -12.67 6.37
N ILE A 11 -8.05 -12.24 5.18
CA ILE A 11 -7.18 -11.72 4.13
C ILE A 11 -6.43 -10.48 4.62
N ASN A 12 -7.15 -9.51 5.21
CA ASN A 12 -6.54 -8.29 5.74
C ASN A 12 -5.50 -8.61 6.82
N ASN A 13 -5.89 -9.44 7.79
CA ASN A 13 -5.04 -9.83 8.91
C ASN A 13 -3.80 -10.58 8.44
N LEU A 14 -3.94 -11.50 7.48
CA LEU A 14 -2.83 -12.23 6.88
C LEU A 14 -1.85 -11.25 6.22
N ALA A 15 -2.35 -10.40 5.32
CA ALA A 15 -1.52 -9.42 4.62
C ALA A 15 -0.80 -8.48 5.59
N LYS A 16 -1.52 -7.92 6.56
CA LYS A 16 -0.98 -6.98 7.55
C LYS A 16 0.12 -7.61 8.40
N LYS A 17 -0.13 -8.81 8.96
CA LYS A 17 0.87 -9.54 9.75
C LYS A 17 2.11 -9.87 8.93
N THR A 18 1.94 -10.32 7.69
CA THR A 18 3.06 -10.60 6.79
C THR A 18 3.88 -9.35 6.50
N LEU A 19 3.25 -8.20 6.22
CA LEU A 19 3.96 -6.96 5.93
C LEU A 19 4.75 -6.44 7.14
N LEU A 20 4.14 -6.44 8.33
CA LEU A 20 4.80 -6.07 9.59
C LEU A 20 6.01 -6.97 9.86
N ALA A 21 5.84 -8.29 9.71
CA ALA A 21 6.93 -9.25 9.90
C ALA A 21 8.08 -9.09 8.89
N ASN A 22 7.86 -8.36 7.78
CA ASN A 22 8.87 -8.10 6.76
C ASN A 22 9.33 -6.63 6.73
N GLY A 23 9.13 -5.90 7.84
CA GLY A 23 9.79 -4.60 8.07
C GLY A 23 8.99 -3.37 7.67
N CYS A 24 7.72 -3.52 7.29
CA CYS A 24 6.81 -2.37 7.20
C CYS A 24 6.51 -1.77 8.58
N ASP A 25 6.24 -0.47 8.63
CA ASP A 25 5.58 0.14 9.78
C ASP A 25 4.06 -0.08 9.76
N GLU A 26 3.40 0.26 10.87
CA GLU A 26 1.96 0.03 11.07
C GLU A 26 1.09 0.74 10.02
N ASP A 27 1.44 1.97 9.68
CA ASP A 27 0.75 2.81 8.70
C ASP A 27 0.87 2.19 7.29
N THR A 28 2.07 1.82 6.86
CA THR A 28 2.29 1.17 5.56
C THR A 28 1.62 -0.20 5.48
N ALA A 29 1.75 -1.01 6.53
CA ALA A 29 1.14 -2.34 6.58
C ALA A 29 -0.39 -2.25 6.49
N SER A 30 -1.00 -1.28 7.17
CA SER A 30 -2.46 -1.07 7.14
C SER A 30 -2.95 -0.60 5.77
N ILE A 31 -2.27 0.37 5.14
CA ILE A 31 -2.63 0.85 3.79
C ILE A 31 -2.56 -0.29 2.76
N LEU A 32 -1.51 -1.10 2.81
CA LEU A 32 -1.33 -2.20 1.86
C LEU A 32 -2.27 -3.38 2.14
N SER A 33 -2.55 -3.71 3.40
CA SER A 33 -3.50 -4.77 3.72
C SER A 33 -4.92 -4.40 3.31
N GLU A 34 -5.31 -3.14 3.49
CA GLU A 34 -6.58 -2.59 3.01
C GLU A 34 -6.67 -2.63 1.48
N LEU A 35 -5.61 -2.21 0.78
CA LEU A 35 -5.54 -2.32 -0.69
C LEU A 35 -5.74 -3.76 -1.17
N ILE A 36 -5.00 -4.71 -0.57
CA ILE A 36 -5.09 -6.13 -0.91
C ILE A 36 -6.52 -6.63 -0.66
N THR A 37 -7.11 -6.28 0.48
CA THR A 37 -8.47 -6.68 0.85
C THR A 37 -9.51 -6.13 -0.13
N ASN A 38 -9.38 -4.86 -0.52
CA ASN A 38 -10.25 -4.24 -1.51
C ASN A 38 -10.12 -4.91 -2.87
N ALA A 39 -8.90 -5.22 -3.32
CA ALA A 39 -8.68 -5.93 -4.57
C ALA A 39 -9.29 -7.34 -4.57
N GLU A 40 -9.20 -8.07 -3.47
CA GLU A 40 -9.85 -9.39 -3.30
C GLU A 40 -11.38 -9.27 -3.31
N ARG A 41 -11.94 -8.33 -2.53
CA ARG A 41 -13.39 -8.04 -2.50
C ARG A 41 -13.94 -7.73 -3.89
N ASP A 42 -13.20 -6.92 -4.65
CA ASP A 42 -13.65 -6.40 -5.94
C ASP A 42 -13.33 -7.37 -7.10
N GLY A 43 -12.82 -8.58 -6.82
CA GLY A 43 -12.49 -9.60 -7.82
C GLY A 43 -11.22 -9.32 -8.64
N SER A 44 -10.45 -8.30 -8.29
CA SER A 44 -9.18 -7.92 -8.92
C SER A 44 -8.00 -8.74 -8.41
N LEU A 45 -8.10 -10.07 -8.51
CA LEU A 45 -7.20 -11.03 -7.84
C LEU A 45 -5.70 -10.82 -8.13
N SER A 46 -5.34 -10.36 -9.33
CA SER A 46 -3.95 -10.03 -9.72
C SER A 46 -3.34 -8.85 -8.95
N HIS A 47 -4.15 -8.13 -8.16
CA HIS A 47 -3.75 -7.01 -7.31
C HIS A 47 -4.02 -7.26 -5.81
N GLY A 48 -4.60 -8.41 -5.45
CA GLY A 48 -4.84 -8.85 -4.08
C GLY A 48 -3.65 -9.61 -3.46
N LEU A 49 -3.92 -10.73 -2.80
CA LEU A 49 -2.93 -11.59 -2.14
C LEU A 49 -1.84 -12.07 -3.12
N PHE A 50 -2.16 -12.17 -4.40
CA PHE A 50 -1.20 -12.44 -5.48
C PHE A 50 0.04 -11.52 -5.43
N ARG A 51 -0.12 -10.24 -5.01
CA ARG A 51 0.99 -9.28 -4.93
C ARG A 51 1.83 -9.39 -3.67
N LEU A 52 1.32 -10.01 -2.61
CA LEU A 52 1.98 -10.05 -1.30
C LEU A 52 3.40 -10.66 -1.36
N PRO A 53 3.66 -11.77 -2.09
CA PRO A 53 5.03 -12.30 -2.22
C PRO A 53 6.00 -11.32 -2.88
N ALA A 54 5.54 -10.57 -3.89
CA ALA A 54 6.37 -9.57 -4.56
C ALA A 54 6.69 -8.38 -3.65
N TYR A 55 5.73 -7.95 -2.83
CA TYR A 55 5.99 -6.92 -1.81
C TYR A 55 7.02 -7.38 -0.78
N VAL A 56 6.90 -8.63 -0.29
CA VAL A 56 7.89 -9.20 0.63
C VAL A 56 9.29 -9.27 0.00
N SER A 57 9.39 -9.70 -1.25
CA SER A 57 10.67 -9.73 -1.98
C SER A 57 11.28 -8.33 -2.13
N GLY A 58 10.46 -7.32 -2.46
CA GLY A 58 10.88 -5.93 -2.56
C GLY A 58 11.34 -5.34 -1.22
N LEU A 59 10.66 -5.69 -0.12
CA LEU A 59 11.06 -5.28 1.24
C LEU A 59 12.39 -5.92 1.64
N LYS A 60 12.53 -7.23 1.46
CA LYS A 60 13.75 -7.98 1.81
C LYS A 60 14.98 -7.53 1.02
N SER A 61 14.81 -7.14 -0.24
CA SER A 61 15.88 -6.62 -1.09
C SER A 61 16.22 -5.15 -0.84
N GLY A 62 15.45 -4.43 -0.01
CA GLY A 62 15.60 -3.00 0.21
C GLY A 62 15.12 -2.11 -0.95
N LYS A 63 14.60 -2.70 -2.03
CA LYS A 63 13.98 -1.95 -3.15
C LYS A 63 12.75 -1.18 -2.68
N ILE A 64 12.04 -1.70 -1.68
CA ILE A 64 10.91 -1.06 -1.03
C ILE A 64 11.32 -0.61 0.36
N ASN A 65 11.12 0.68 0.65
CA ASN A 65 11.22 1.20 2.00
C ASN A 65 9.87 1.07 2.71
N GLY A 66 9.71 0.01 3.51
CA GLY A 66 8.48 -0.26 4.27
C GLY A 66 8.16 0.75 5.38
N LYS A 67 9.10 1.67 5.66
CA LYS A 67 8.94 2.77 6.64
C LYS A 67 9.07 4.15 5.96
N GLY A 68 9.20 4.16 4.63
CA GLY A 68 9.37 5.38 3.86
C GLY A 68 8.10 6.22 3.92
N LYS A 69 8.27 7.53 4.09
CA LYS A 69 7.17 8.49 4.11
C LYS A 69 7.26 9.42 2.91
N PRO A 70 6.16 9.62 2.18
CA PRO A 70 6.15 10.54 1.06
C PRO A 70 6.26 11.99 1.56
N GLU A 71 6.97 12.82 0.82
CA GLU A 71 7.07 14.26 1.07
C GLU A 71 6.25 15.02 0.03
N ILE A 72 5.24 15.75 0.49
CA ILE A 72 4.30 16.48 -0.37
C ILE A 72 4.72 17.94 -0.42
N LYS A 73 4.86 18.47 -1.64
CA LYS A 73 5.16 19.88 -1.89
C LYS A 73 4.12 20.48 -2.82
N LYS A 74 3.44 21.53 -2.39
CA LYS A 74 2.61 22.35 -3.29
C LYS A 74 3.52 23.24 -4.14
N ILE A 75 3.43 23.13 -5.46
CA ILE A 75 4.28 23.91 -6.38
C ILE A 75 3.49 24.96 -7.18
N SER A 76 2.17 24.81 -7.27
CA SER A 76 1.25 25.83 -7.78
C SER A 76 -0.14 25.65 -7.12
N PRO A 77 -1.12 26.54 -7.35
CA PRO A 77 -2.47 26.39 -6.82
C PRO A 77 -3.10 25.02 -7.09
N SER A 78 -2.87 24.46 -8.29
CA SER A 78 -3.50 23.22 -8.77
C SER A 78 -2.53 22.07 -9.01
N VAL A 79 -1.25 22.19 -8.61
CA VAL A 79 -0.24 21.14 -8.80
C VAL A 79 0.52 20.87 -7.50
N ILE A 80 0.54 19.58 -7.12
CA ILE A 80 1.41 19.06 -6.06
C ILE A 80 2.49 18.15 -6.65
N LYS A 81 3.68 18.19 -6.05
CA LYS A 81 4.78 17.26 -6.32
C LYS A 81 4.97 16.41 -5.07
N VAL A 82 5.10 15.10 -5.26
CA VAL A 82 5.30 14.16 -4.14
C VAL A 82 6.57 13.37 -4.37
N ALA A 83 7.51 13.46 -3.44
CA ALA A 83 8.68 12.59 -3.39
C ALA A 83 8.30 11.29 -2.67
N GLY A 84 8.38 10.16 -3.37
CA GLY A 84 7.93 8.87 -2.84
C GLY A 84 8.90 8.22 -1.85
N ASN A 85 10.16 8.65 -1.76
CA ASN A 85 11.14 8.14 -0.79
C ASN A 85 11.21 6.59 -0.72
N ASN A 86 11.11 5.95 -1.89
CA ASN A 86 11.06 4.50 -2.09
C ASN A 86 9.94 3.75 -1.34
N CYS A 87 8.91 4.43 -0.83
CA CYS A 87 7.68 3.77 -0.39
C CYS A 87 6.82 3.35 -1.60
N LEU A 88 5.86 2.44 -1.39
CA LEU A 88 5.01 1.99 -2.49
C LEU A 88 3.99 3.06 -2.89
N ALA A 89 3.62 3.06 -4.17
CA ALA A 89 2.63 3.98 -4.72
C ALA A 89 1.31 4.08 -3.91
N PRO A 90 0.72 3.01 -3.35
CA PRO A 90 -0.47 3.12 -2.51
C PRO A 90 -0.29 4.01 -1.27
N VAL A 91 0.90 3.99 -0.66
CA VAL A 91 1.23 4.88 0.48
C VAL A 91 1.31 6.33 0.01
N VAL A 92 1.98 6.56 -1.13
CA VAL A 92 2.06 7.89 -1.75
C VAL A 92 0.68 8.46 -2.04
N LEU A 93 -0.20 7.67 -2.67
CA LEU A 93 -1.55 8.08 -3.02
C LEU A 93 -2.43 8.31 -1.79
N ASN A 94 -2.38 7.41 -0.79
CA ASN A 94 -3.14 7.56 0.45
C ASN A 94 -2.86 8.91 1.14
N LYS A 95 -1.59 9.34 1.16
CA LYS A 95 -1.21 10.62 1.78
C LYS A 95 -1.43 11.85 0.88
N SER A 96 -1.31 11.70 -0.44
CA SER A 96 -1.31 12.85 -1.36
C SER A 96 -2.66 13.18 -1.99
N LEU A 97 -3.57 12.21 -2.17
CA LEU A 97 -4.90 12.47 -2.73
C LEU A 97 -5.73 13.47 -1.90
N PRO A 98 -5.72 13.46 -0.55
CA PRO A 98 -6.38 14.49 0.25
C PRO A 98 -5.83 15.89 -0.02
N GLU A 99 -4.50 16.04 -0.17
CA GLU A 99 -3.88 17.33 -0.48
C GLU A 99 -4.17 17.78 -1.91
N LEU A 100 -4.19 16.86 -2.87
CA LEU A 100 -4.58 17.15 -4.25
C LEU A 100 -6.04 17.63 -4.32
N SER A 101 -6.93 17.01 -3.54
CA SER A 101 -8.35 17.39 -3.49
C SER A 101 -8.55 18.83 -3.01
N LYS A 102 -7.67 19.34 -2.13
CA LYS A 102 -7.70 20.75 -1.70
C LYS A 102 -7.23 21.71 -2.80
N ALA A 103 -6.35 21.25 -3.69
CA ALA A 103 -5.81 22.03 -4.81
C ALA A 103 -6.77 22.12 -6.02
N ALA A 104 -7.83 21.30 -6.02
CA ALA A 104 -8.87 21.27 -7.04
C ALA A 104 -10.10 22.15 -6.71
N LYS A 105 -10.12 22.77 -5.53
CA LYS A 105 -11.15 23.75 -5.12
C LYS A 105 -10.72 25.16 -5.51
#